data_AF-A0A5M6ZKH5-F1
#
_entry.id   AF-A0A5M6ZKH5-F1
#
_cell.length_a   1.000
_cell.length_b   1.000
_cell.length_c   1.000
_cell.angle_alpha   90.00
_cell.angle_beta   90.00
_cell.angle_gamma   90.00
#
_symmetry.space_group_name_H-M   'P 1'
#
loop_
_entity.id
_entity.type
_entity.pdbx_description
1 polymer ?
#
loop_
_entity_poly.entity_id
_entity_poly.type
_entity_poly.pdbx_seq_one_letter_code
_entity_poly.pdbx_strand_id
1 'polypeptide(L)'
;MPGMMTPAEKRLERAYRRLGTRNPVCVMCGETNPHVIELHHIAGTLLNDTVPICRNCHRKVSDPQKDRHGLETFDSDQTRIGHYLCGLADVLAAVAVTLKAFGERLLGLRPDRDDGEAS
;
A
#
# COMPACT_ATOMS: atom_id res chain seq x y z
N MET A 1 -9.10 -3.49 -38.24
CA MET A 1 -8.20 -2.41 -37.78
C MET A 1 -8.13 -2.51 -36.26
N PRO A 2 -6.99 -2.86 -35.64
CA PRO A 2 -6.88 -2.77 -34.19
C PRO A 2 -7.11 -1.31 -33.79
N GLY A 3 -8.11 -1.06 -32.93
CA GLY A 3 -8.47 0.29 -32.49
C GLY A 3 -7.29 0.95 -31.80
N MET A 4 -6.93 2.15 -32.25
CA MET A 4 -5.86 2.94 -31.63
C MET A 4 -6.26 3.31 -30.20
N MET A 5 -5.47 2.89 -29.21
CA MET A 5 -5.71 3.28 -27.81
C MET A 5 -5.65 4.80 -27.66
N THR A 6 -6.65 5.35 -27.00
CA THR A 6 -6.69 6.73 -26.52
C THR A 6 -5.55 7.02 -25.53
N PRO A 7 -5.20 8.30 -25.31
CA PRO A 7 -4.22 8.67 -24.29
C PRO A 7 -4.59 8.22 -22.88
N ALA A 8 -5.89 8.18 -22.54
CA ALA A 8 -6.37 7.70 -21.24
C ALA A 8 -6.13 6.20 -21.06
N GLU A 9 -6.46 5.39 -22.06
CA GLU A 9 -6.21 3.95 -22.05
C GLU A 9 -4.70 3.65 -21.97
N LYS A 10 -3.86 4.42 -22.66
CA LYS A 10 -2.39 4.30 -22.53
C LYS A 10 -1.90 4.58 -21.11
N ARG A 11 -2.45 5.60 -20.43
CA ARG A 11 -2.11 5.89 -19.02
C ARG A 11 -2.54 4.76 -18.10
N LEU A 12 -3.74 4.24 -18.31
CA LEU A 12 -4.31 3.13 -17.54
C LEU A 12 -3.48 1.85 -17.73
N GLU A 13 -3.14 1.52 -18.97
CA GLU A 13 -2.29 0.39 -19.32
C GLU A 13 -0.91 0.48 -18.66
N ARG A 14 -0.28 1.67 -18.66
CA ARG A 14 0.98 1.89 -17.94
C ARG A 14 0.83 1.67 -16.44
N ALA A 15 -0.28 2.09 -15.84
CA ALA A 15 -0.53 1.87 -14.43
C ALA A 15 -0.64 0.38 -14.11
N TYR A 16 -1.38 -0.40 -14.90
CA TYR A 16 -1.48 -1.84 -14.73
C TYR A 16 -0.14 -2.57 -14.91
N ARG A 17 0.65 -2.19 -15.92
CA ARG A 17 1.99 -2.77 -16.12
C ARG A 17 2.92 -2.51 -14.94
N ARG A 18 2.92 -1.28 -14.41
CA ARG A 18 3.69 -0.91 -13.22
C ARG A 18 3.28 -1.75 -12.00
N LEU A 19 1.99 -2.03 -11.85
CA LEU A 19 1.43 -2.73 -10.69
C LEU A 19 1.43 -4.26 -10.85
N GLY A 20 1.72 -4.77 -12.05
CA GLY A 20 1.76 -6.22 -12.34
C GLY A 20 0.38 -6.91 -12.34
N THR A 21 -0.72 -6.16 -12.24
CA THR A 21 -2.08 -6.71 -12.17
C THR A 21 -3.10 -5.80 -12.84
N ARG A 22 -4.22 -6.38 -13.29
CA ARG A 22 -5.40 -5.67 -13.80
C ARG A 22 -6.39 -5.26 -12.71
N ASN A 23 -6.27 -5.87 -11.53
CA ASN A 23 -7.14 -5.62 -10.38
C ASN A 23 -6.30 -5.14 -9.18
N PRO A 24 -5.60 -4.00 -9.28
CA PRO A 24 -4.81 -3.52 -8.17
C PRO A 24 -5.72 -2.99 -7.06
N VAL A 25 -5.40 -3.38 -5.82
CA VAL A 25 -6.12 -2.95 -4.62
C VAL A 25 -5.09 -2.55 -3.58
N CYS A 26 -5.29 -1.42 -2.92
CA CYS A 26 -4.52 -1.06 -1.75
C CYS A 26 -4.79 -2.05 -0.62
N VAL A 27 -3.77 -2.82 -0.21
CA VAL A 27 -3.93 -3.85 0.83
C VAL A 27 -4.32 -3.29 2.20
N MET A 28 -4.13 -1.98 2.43
CA MET A 28 -4.47 -1.35 3.70
C MET A 28 -5.89 -0.79 3.75
N CYS A 29 -6.43 -0.25 2.65
CA CYS A 29 -7.70 0.50 2.71
C CYS A 29 -8.70 0.15 1.60
N GLY A 30 -8.35 -0.74 0.67
CA GLY A 30 -9.25 -1.16 -0.40
C GLY A 30 -9.36 -0.21 -1.59
N GLU A 31 -8.60 0.89 -1.64
CA GLU A 31 -8.55 1.80 -2.82
C GLU A 31 -8.20 1.00 -4.09
N THR A 32 -8.96 1.22 -5.17
CA THR A 32 -8.87 0.45 -6.42
C THR A 32 -8.38 1.26 -7.61
N ASN A 33 -8.27 2.59 -7.48
CA ASN A 33 -7.82 3.44 -8.58
C ASN A 33 -6.31 3.17 -8.89
N PRO A 34 -5.97 2.58 -10.05
CA PRO A 34 -4.62 2.16 -10.37
C PRO A 34 -3.64 3.34 -10.49
N HIS A 35 -4.13 4.56 -10.72
CA HIS A 35 -3.31 5.76 -10.85
C HIS A 35 -2.74 6.24 -9.51
N VAL A 36 -3.39 5.92 -8.40
CA VAL A 36 -2.97 6.36 -7.05
C VAL A 36 -2.33 5.25 -6.22
N ILE A 37 -2.33 4.01 -6.73
CA ILE A 37 -1.64 2.89 -6.09
C ILE A 37 -0.15 2.96 -6.42
N GLU A 38 0.68 2.66 -5.45
CA GLU A 38 2.14 2.65 -5.51
C GLU A 38 2.67 1.32 -4.95
N LEU A 39 3.86 0.91 -5.37
CA LEU A 39 4.55 -0.24 -4.81
C LEU A 39 5.43 0.24 -3.67
N HIS A 40 5.03 -0.08 -2.45
CA HIS A 40 5.76 0.30 -1.25
C HIS A 40 6.79 -0.76 -0.90
N HIS A 41 8.05 -0.35 -0.77
CA HIS A 41 9.12 -1.23 -0.35
C HIS A 41 9.10 -1.44 1.16
N ILE A 42 8.98 -2.70 1.58
CA ILE A 42 8.83 -3.08 2.99
C ILE A 42 10.07 -2.70 3.80
N ALA A 43 11.27 -2.93 3.27
CA ALA A 43 12.54 -2.62 3.94
C ALA A 43 13.25 -1.39 3.33
N GLY A 44 12.49 -0.44 2.80
CA GLY A 44 13.06 0.62 1.96
C GLY A 44 13.83 0.05 0.76
N THR A 45 14.92 0.69 0.35
CA THR A 45 15.70 0.26 -0.84
C THR A 45 16.61 -0.95 -0.60
N LEU A 46 16.63 -1.51 0.62
CA LEU A 46 17.51 -2.63 0.98
C LEU A 46 17.01 -3.98 0.44
N LEU A 47 15.70 -4.10 0.18
CA LEU A 47 15.05 -5.30 -0.36
C LEU A 47 13.99 -4.90 -1.39
N ASN A 48 13.79 -5.75 -2.39
CA ASN A 48 12.86 -5.49 -3.50
C ASN A 48 11.42 -5.95 -3.22
N ASP A 49 11.15 -6.46 -2.02
CA ASP A 49 9.81 -6.87 -1.62
C ASP A 49 8.91 -5.64 -1.52
N THR A 50 7.80 -5.67 -2.25
CA THR A 50 6.85 -4.56 -2.32
C THR A 50 5.42 -4.98 -2.07
N VAL A 51 4.62 -4.03 -1.56
CA VAL A 51 3.16 -4.20 -1.39
C VAL A 51 2.41 -3.08 -2.10
N PRO A 52 1.29 -3.38 -2.80
CA PRO A 52 0.50 -2.37 -3.48
C PRO A 52 -0.37 -1.59 -2.47
N ILE A 53 -0.13 -0.30 -2.35
CA ILE A 53 -0.85 0.58 -1.41
C ILE A 53 -1.13 1.94 -2.05
N CYS A 54 -2.21 2.61 -1.66
CA CYS A 54 -2.51 3.95 -2.18
C CYS A 54 -1.54 5.00 -1.61
N ARG A 55 -1.36 6.11 -2.33
CA ARG A 55 -0.51 7.25 -1.92
C ARG A 55 -0.70 7.70 -0.48
N ASN A 56 -1.92 7.71 0.01
CA ASN A 56 -2.22 8.13 1.38
C ASN A 56 -1.73 7.11 2.41
N CYS A 57 -2.02 5.82 2.19
CA CYS A 57 -1.49 4.74 3.03
C CYS A 57 0.04 4.67 2.95
N HIS A 58 0.61 4.90 1.75
CA HIS A 58 2.05 4.94 1.54
C HIS A 58 2.75 5.99 2.38
N ARG A 59 2.19 7.19 2.46
CA ARG A 59 2.71 8.24 3.33
C ARG A 59 2.67 7.86 4.81
N LYS A 60 1.64 7.14 5.26
CA LYS A 60 1.51 6.71 6.66
C LYS A 60 2.57 5.68 7.07
N VAL A 61 2.87 4.71 6.22
CA VAL A 61 3.86 3.66 6.54
C VAL A 61 5.29 4.04 6.19
N SER A 62 5.50 4.99 5.28
CA SER A 62 6.85 5.51 5.00
C SER A 62 7.38 6.44 6.08
N ASP A 63 6.51 7.02 6.92
CA ASP A 63 6.94 7.96 7.95
C ASP A 63 7.79 7.28 9.04
N PRO A 64 7.35 6.17 9.67
CA PRO A 64 8.18 5.43 10.64
C PRO A 64 9.43 4.80 10.02
N GLN A 65 9.44 4.49 8.72
CA GLN A 65 10.63 4.00 8.03
C GLN A 65 11.75 5.05 7.98
N LYS A 66 11.42 6.34 7.92
CA LYS A 66 12.42 7.42 7.90
C LYS A 66 13.16 7.52 9.22
N ASP A 67 12.49 7.24 10.34
CA ASP A 67 13.10 7.26 11.67
C ASP A 67 14.21 6.20 11.81
N ARG A 68 14.16 5.16 10.98
CA ARG A 68 15.13 4.07 10.95
C ARG A 68 16.14 4.21 9.82
N HIS A 69 16.01 5.21 8.96
CA HIS A 69 16.88 5.39 7.80
C HIS A 69 18.35 5.60 8.22
N GLY A 70 19.28 4.87 7.59
CA GLY A 70 20.70 4.94 7.91
C GLY A 70 21.12 4.21 9.20
N LEU A 71 20.19 3.55 9.89
CA LEU A 71 20.58 2.62 10.97
C LEU A 71 21.20 1.37 10.37
N GLU A 72 22.42 1.07 10.81
CA GLU A 72 23.21 -0.07 10.37
C GLU A 72 23.73 -0.85 11.59
N THR A 73 23.79 -2.16 11.46
CA THR A 73 24.47 -3.07 12.39
C THR A 73 25.81 -3.50 11.81
N PHE A 74 26.69 -4.10 12.63
CA PHE A 74 27.97 -4.62 12.15
C PHE A 74 27.83 -5.71 11.08
N ASP A 75 26.72 -6.45 11.12
CA ASP A 75 26.35 -7.45 10.12
C ASP A 75 25.31 -6.86 9.16
N SER A 76 25.59 -6.90 7.86
CA SER A 76 24.70 -6.37 6.82
C SER A 76 23.41 -7.18 6.69
N ASP A 77 23.43 -8.47 7.00
CA ASP A 77 22.22 -9.29 6.97
C ASP A 77 21.31 -8.96 8.15
N GLN A 78 21.88 -8.73 9.35
CA GLN A 78 21.10 -8.22 10.49
C GLN A 78 20.46 -6.87 10.19
N THR A 79 21.17 -5.97 9.49
CA THR A 79 20.61 -4.69 9.05
C THR A 79 19.39 -4.93 8.16
N ARG A 80 19.55 -5.73 7.09
CA ARG A 80 18.47 -6.02 6.13
C ARG A 80 17.27 -6.68 6.79
N ILE A 81 17.50 -7.67 7.65
CA ILE A 81 16.45 -8.39 8.38
C ILE A 81 15.72 -7.44 9.35
N GLY A 82 16.45 -6.63 10.12
CA GLY A 82 15.86 -5.67 11.05
C GLY A 82 14.95 -4.66 10.36
N HIS A 83 15.42 -4.05 9.28
CA HIS A 83 14.62 -3.13 8.46
C HIS A 83 13.37 -3.79 7.88
N TYR A 84 13.51 -5.03 7.40
CA TYR A 84 12.39 -5.80 6.87
C TYR A 84 11.34 -6.10 7.93
N LEU A 85 11.75 -6.60 9.09
CA LEU A 85 10.83 -6.97 10.17
C LEU A 85 10.08 -5.74 10.69
N CYS A 86 10.77 -4.61 10.91
CA CYS A 86 10.12 -3.38 11.33
C CYS A 86 9.13 -2.86 10.26
N GLY A 87 9.52 -2.82 9.00
CA GLY A 87 8.63 -2.35 7.93
C GLY A 87 7.44 -3.28 7.69
N LEU A 88 7.63 -4.60 7.81
CA LEU A 88 6.54 -5.56 7.73
C LEU A 88 5.57 -5.37 8.90
N ALA A 89 6.09 -5.13 10.11
CA ALA A 89 5.26 -4.85 11.28
C ALA A 89 4.44 -3.56 11.10
N ASP A 90 5.01 -2.50 10.53
CA ASP A 90 4.28 -1.26 10.24
C ASP A 90 3.11 -1.49 9.28
N VAL A 91 3.33 -2.29 8.22
CA VAL A 91 2.26 -2.68 7.28
C VAL A 91 1.20 -3.54 7.97
N LEU A 92 1.61 -4.55 8.74
CA LEU A 92 0.68 -5.45 9.45
C LEU A 92 -0.16 -4.69 10.48
N ALA A 93 0.43 -3.73 11.21
CA ALA A 93 -0.29 -2.89 12.15
C ALA A 93 -1.36 -2.06 11.45
N ALA A 94 -1.05 -1.48 10.28
CA ALA A 94 -2.03 -0.73 9.50
C ALA A 94 -3.16 -1.63 8.97
N VAL A 95 -2.84 -2.84 8.50
CA VAL A 95 -3.84 -3.83 8.07
C VAL A 95 -4.72 -4.26 9.25
N ALA A 96 -4.14 -4.47 10.43
CA ALA A 96 -4.90 -4.85 11.63
C ALA A 96 -5.95 -3.80 12.02
N VAL A 97 -5.65 -2.50 11.88
CA VAL A 97 -6.62 -1.42 12.09
C VAL A 97 -7.81 -1.56 11.13
N THR A 98 -7.56 -1.82 9.85
CA THR A 98 -8.61 -1.99 8.84
C THR A 98 -9.43 -3.25 9.10
N LEU A 99 -8.80 -4.38 9.39
CA LEU A 99 -9.49 -5.62 9.72
C LEU A 99 -10.40 -5.45 10.93
N LYS A 100 -9.91 -4.81 11.99
CA LYS A 100 -10.70 -4.51 13.19
C LYS A 100 -11.88 -3.60 12.87
N ALA A 101 -11.65 -2.51 12.13
CA ALA A 101 -12.72 -1.60 11.75
C ALA A 101 -13.82 -2.29 10.92
N PHE A 102 -13.43 -3.18 10.00
CA PHE A 102 -14.38 -3.96 9.21
C PHE A 102 -15.13 -4.98 10.08
N GLY A 103 -14.43 -5.71 10.96
CA GLY A 103 -15.06 -6.63 11.90
C GLY A 103 -16.05 -5.95 12.85
N GLU A 104 -15.71 -4.77 13.38
CA GLU A 104 -16.60 -3.96 14.21
C GLU A 104 -17.88 -3.56 13.47
N ARG A 105 -17.80 -3.23 12.18
CA ARG A 105 -19.00 -2.94 11.35
C ARG A 105 -19.88 -4.17 11.17
N LEU A 106 -19.28 -5.31 10.82
CA LEU A 106 -20.03 -6.57 10.65
C LEU A 106 -20.76 -7.02 11.93
N LEU A 107 -20.20 -6.69 13.10
CA LEU A 107 -20.80 -6.98 14.40
C LEU A 107 -21.77 -5.89 14.89
N GLY A 108 -21.99 -4.81 14.13
CA GLY A 108 -22.81 -3.68 14.54
C GLY A 108 -22.23 -2.87 15.71
N LEU A 109 -20.94 -3.02 16.02
CA LEU A 109 -20.24 -2.30 17.09
C LEU A 109 -19.81 -0.89 16.67
N ARG A 110 -19.80 -0.62 15.36
CA ARG A 110 -19.65 0.71 14.78
C ARG A 110 -20.78 0.96 13.79
N PRO A 111 -21.38 2.16 13.78
CA PRO A 111 -22.30 2.54 12.74
C PRO A 111 -21.56 2.51 11.40
N ASP A 112 -22.28 2.13 10.34
CA ASP A 112 -21.81 2.42 8.99
C ASP A 112 -21.60 3.92 8.88
N ARG A 113 -20.53 4.32 8.18
CA ARG A 113 -20.40 5.72 7.82
C ARG A 113 -21.52 5.96 6.82
N ASP A 114 -22.47 6.83 7.17
CA ASP A 114 -23.32 7.47 6.17
C ASP A 114 -22.37 8.24 5.25
N ASP A 115 -21.93 7.57 4.19
CA ASP A 115 -21.25 8.20 3.06
C ASP A 115 -22.36 8.97 2.31
N GLY A 116 -22.79 10.07 2.92
CA GLY A 116 -23.86 10.93 2.43
C GLY A 116 -23.66 11.26 0.95
N GLU A 117 -24.77 11.15 0.23
CA GLU A 117 -24.95 11.55 -1.16
C GLU A 117 -24.09 12.75 -1.53
N ALA A 118 -23.08 12.53 -2.37
CA ALA A 118 -22.51 13.58 -3.18
C ALA A 118 -23.58 13.97 -4.21
N SER A 119 -24.42 14.95 -3.85
CA SER A 119 -25.23 15.75 -4.77
C SER A 119 -24.35 16.68 -5.61
#